data_AF-A0A967JCJ9-F1
#
_entry.id   AF-A0A967JCJ9-F1
#
_cell.length_a   1.000
_cell.length_b   1.000
_cell.length_c   1.000
_cell.angle_alpha   90.00
_cell.angle_beta   90.00
_cell.angle_gamma   90.00
#
_symmetry.space_group_name_H-M   'P 1'
#
loop_
_entity.id
_entity.type
_entity.pdbx_description
1 polymer ?
#
loop_
_entity_poly.entity_id
_entity_poly.type
_entity_poly.pdbx_seq_one_letter_code
_entity_poly.pdbx_strand_id
1 'polypeptide(L)'
;YVFKTGDSYGYHTSGAPLRPLVKTHPVTGRRSLFIGRHAYRIPGMTDEEAEALLDRLLDRACRPPRTYTHRWRAGDVVMWDNRCVLHRARPYDDRQPRVLRHVRVAGEPASELAATGPDERADRFEPSAVNTPGPADAPAAPGPALPAEDLVRAHTRSGARP
;
A
#
# COMPACT_ATOMS: atom_id res chain seq x y z
N TYR A 1 19.97 -6.46 -0.14
CA TYR A 1 18.71 -6.87 -0.80
C TYR A 1 18.71 -6.26 -2.20
N VAL A 2 18.60 -7.07 -3.26
CA VAL A 2 18.56 -6.55 -4.63
C VAL A 2 17.10 -6.36 -5.01
N PHE A 3 16.70 -5.11 -5.29
CA PHE A 3 15.34 -4.77 -5.69
C PHE A 3 15.20 -4.90 -7.21
N LYS A 4 14.18 -5.62 -7.70
CA LYS A 4 13.85 -5.65 -9.13
C LYS A 4 12.56 -4.88 -9.37
N THR A 5 12.59 -3.98 -10.35
CA THR A 5 11.40 -3.29 -10.86
C THR A 5 10.37 -4.33 -11.33
N GLY A 6 9.13 -4.23 -10.85
CA GLY A 6 8.05 -5.19 -11.10
C GLY A 6 7.75 -6.14 -9.94
N ASP A 7 8.67 -6.32 -8.98
CA ASP A 7 8.50 -7.29 -7.88
C ASP A 7 7.64 -6.75 -6.71
N SER A 8 7.25 -5.46 -6.73
CA SER A 8 6.46 -4.87 -5.65
C SER A 8 5.44 -3.82 -6.11
N TYR A 9 4.36 -3.67 -5.33
CA TYR A 9 3.22 -2.81 -5.62
C TYR A 9 3.65 -1.33 -5.72
N GLY A 10 3.36 -0.71 -6.87
CA GLY A 10 3.71 0.70 -7.13
C GLY A 10 5.11 0.92 -7.71
N TYR A 11 5.91 -0.14 -7.89
CA TYR A 11 7.25 -0.08 -8.48
C TYR A 11 7.30 -0.85 -9.79
N HIS A 12 6.40 -0.52 -10.72
CA HIS A 12 6.37 -1.08 -12.08
C HIS A 12 6.40 0.04 -13.12
N THR A 13 7.04 -0.23 -14.26
CA THR A 13 7.12 0.71 -15.39
C THR A 13 5.89 0.64 -16.31
N SER A 14 4.85 -0.08 -15.91
CA SER A 14 3.66 -0.31 -16.74
C SER A 14 2.80 0.93 -16.98
N GLY A 15 3.17 2.09 -16.44
CA GLY A 15 2.41 3.33 -16.49
C GLY A 15 1.19 3.32 -15.57
N ALA A 16 0.37 4.37 -15.65
CA ALA A 16 -0.78 4.54 -14.76
C ALA A 16 -2.02 3.81 -15.28
N PRO A 17 -2.76 3.08 -14.43
CA PRO A 17 -4.00 2.42 -14.84
C PRO A 17 -5.11 3.45 -15.04
N LEU A 18 -5.74 3.44 -16.22
CA LEU A 18 -6.96 4.22 -16.44
C LEU A 18 -8.15 3.50 -15.80
N ARG A 19 -8.86 4.20 -14.92
CA ARG A 19 -9.96 3.64 -14.12
C ARG A 19 -11.19 4.55 -14.18
N PRO A 20 -12.42 3.99 -14.16
CA PRO A 20 -13.62 4.80 -14.07
C PRO A 20 -13.74 5.43 -12.68
N LEU A 21 -14.20 6.68 -12.58
CA LEU A 21 -14.46 7.34 -11.30
C LEU A 21 -15.59 6.68 -10.51
N VAL A 22 -16.52 6.01 -11.21
CA VAL A 22 -17.62 5.25 -10.62
C VAL A 22 -17.54 3.82 -11.10
N LYS A 23 -17.55 2.89 -10.15
CA LYS A 23 -17.53 1.46 -10.42
C LYS A 23 -18.82 0.80 -9.95
N THR A 24 -19.33 -0.14 -10.74
CA THR A 24 -20.42 -1.01 -10.31
C THR A 24 -19.84 -2.24 -9.63
N HIS A 25 -20.25 -2.49 -8.39
CA HIS A 25 -19.80 -3.64 -7.63
C HIS A 25 -20.32 -4.94 -8.27
N PRO A 26 -19.46 -5.90 -8.64
CA PRO A 26 -19.85 -7.05 -9.47
C PRO A 26 -20.87 -7.98 -8.80
N VAL A 27 -20.83 -8.09 -7.47
CA VAL A 27 -21.79 -8.94 -6.71
C VAL A 27 -23.08 -8.22 -6.34
N THR A 28 -23.00 -6.96 -5.87
CA THR A 28 -24.16 -6.25 -5.28
C THR A 28 -24.86 -5.32 -6.26
N GLY A 29 -24.28 -5.05 -7.44
CA GLY A 29 -24.79 -4.07 -8.40
C GLY A 29 -24.72 -2.61 -7.94
N ARG A 30 -24.23 -2.34 -6.71
CA ARG A 30 -24.15 -0.99 -6.16
C ARG A 30 -23.04 -0.20 -6.83
N ARG A 31 -23.30 1.08 -7.11
CA ARG A 31 -22.27 2.01 -7.59
C ARG A 31 -21.46 2.56 -6.42
N SER A 32 -20.14 2.56 -6.54
CA SER A 32 -19.18 3.15 -5.60
C SER A 32 -18.24 4.10 -6.33
N LEU A 33 -17.75 5.12 -5.61
CA LEU A 33 -16.64 5.94 -6.10
C LEU A 33 -15.36 5.10 -6.07
N PHE A 34 -14.66 5.03 -7.20
CA PHE A 34 -13.36 4.38 -7.32
C PHE A 34 -12.28 5.45 -7.48
N ILE A 35 -12.04 6.14 -6.37
CA ILE A 35 -11.11 7.27 -6.26
C ILE A 35 -10.11 7.00 -5.12
N GLY A 36 -9.15 7.89 -4.93
CA GLY A 36 -8.23 7.86 -3.79
C GLY A 36 -7.03 8.77 -4.02
N ARG A 37 -6.10 8.83 -3.06
CA ARG A 37 -4.91 9.70 -3.14
C ARG A 37 -3.98 9.45 -4.34
N HIS A 38 -4.20 8.33 -5.05
CA HIS A 38 -3.39 7.92 -6.19
C HIS A 38 -3.97 8.39 -7.52
N ALA A 39 -5.20 8.90 -7.54
CA ALA A 39 -5.76 9.52 -8.73
C ALA A 39 -5.15 10.93 -8.87
N TYR A 40 -4.63 11.25 -10.04
CA TYR A 40 -3.93 12.52 -10.28
C TYR A 40 -4.31 13.20 -11.60
N ARG A 41 -5.08 12.54 -12.47
CA ARG A 41 -5.55 13.06 -13.77
C ARG A 41 -6.92 12.51 -14.13
N ILE A 42 -7.67 13.28 -14.90
CA ILE A 42 -8.93 12.88 -15.52
C ILE A 42 -8.84 13.25 -17.01
N PRO A 43 -8.93 12.29 -17.95
CA PRO A 43 -8.87 12.60 -19.37
C PRO A 43 -9.92 13.63 -19.77
N GLY A 44 -9.50 14.66 -20.51
CA GLY A 44 -10.37 15.75 -20.96
C GLY A 44 -10.52 16.92 -19.97
N MET A 45 -9.80 16.91 -18.84
CA MET A 45 -9.71 18.02 -17.90
C MET A 45 -8.27 18.54 -17.83
N THR A 46 -8.09 19.80 -17.44
CA THR A 46 -6.75 20.26 -16.99
C THR A 46 -6.39 19.58 -15.67
N ASP A 47 -5.11 19.63 -15.28
CA ASP A 47 -4.67 19.01 -14.03
C ASP A 47 -5.31 19.70 -12.81
N GLU A 48 -5.47 21.02 -12.85
CA GLU A 48 -6.11 21.82 -11.79
C GLU A 48 -7.60 21.48 -11.65
N GLU A 49 -8.31 21.34 -12.79
CA GLU A 49 -9.72 20.94 -12.80
C GLU A 49 -9.90 19.51 -12.26
N ALA A 50 -9.02 18.60 -12.65
CA ALA A 50 -9.03 17.22 -12.20
C ALA A 50 -8.77 17.13 -10.69
N GLU A 51 -7.75 17.82 -10.19
CA GLU A 51 -7.42 17.88 -8.77
C GLU A 51 -8.59 18.45 -7.94
N ALA A 52 -9.14 19.59 -8.35
CA ALA A 52 -10.28 20.20 -7.68
C ALA A 52 -11.52 19.29 -7.66
N LEU A 53 -11.77 18.51 -8.73
CA LEU A 53 -12.86 17.54 -8.75
C LEU A 53 -12.57 16.35 -7.82
N LEU A 54 -11.37 15.77 -7.89
CA LEU A 54 -10.97 14.63 -7.06
C LEU A 54 -11.03 14.97 -5.57
N ASP A 55 -10.58 16.16 -5.18
CA ASP A 55 -10.65 16.64 -3.80
C ASP A 55 -12.09 16.78 -3.31
N ARG A 56 -12.97 17.38 -4.11
CA ARG A 56 -14.40 17.49 -3.76
C ARG A 56 -15.05 16.11 -3.60
N LEU A 57 -14.73 15.16 -4.49
CA LEU A 57 -15.25 13.80 -4.41
C LEU A 57 -14.72 13.06 -3.18
N LEU A 58 -13.43 13.22 -2.87
CA LEU A 58 -12.78 12.62 -1.71
C LEU A 58 -13.37 13.17 -0.41
N ASP A 59 -13.51 14.49 -0.30
CA ASP A 59 -14.15 15.14 0.84
C ASP A 59 -15.58 14.62 1.01
N ARG A 60 -16.37 14.59 -0.08
CA ARG A 60 -17.75 14.07 -0.05
C ARG A 60 -17.83 12.62 0.41
N ALA A 61 -16.89 11.78 -0.03
CA ALA A 61 -16.81 10.37 0.36
C ALA A 61 -16.47 10.19 1.84
N CYS A 62 -15.67 11.10 2.41
CA CYS A 62 -15.19 11.06 3.79
C CYS A 62 -16.09 11.77 4.81
N ARG A 63 -17.23 12.33 4.41
CA ARG A 63 -18.18 12.98 5.33
C ARG A 63 -19.00 11.98 6.14
N PRO A 64 -19.35 12.29 7.41
CA PRO A 64 -20.31 11.50 8.17
C PRO A 64 -21.64 11.31 7.43
N PRO A 65 -22.36 10.18 7.65
CA PRO A 65 -22.03 9.08 8.57
C PRO A 65 -21.18 7.96 7.92
N ARG A 66 -20.45 8.24 6.83
CA ARG A 66 -19.78 7.22 6.00
C ARG A 66 -18.40 6.80 6.53
N THR A 67 -18.00 7.31 7.68
CA THR A 67 -16.70 7.07 8.27
C THR A 67 -16.80 6.14 9.48
N TYR A 68 -15.88 5.19 9.53
CA TYR A 68 -15.69 4.31 10.67
C TYR A 68 -14.25 4.43 11.15
N THR A 69 -14.05 4.56 12.46
CA THR A 69 -12.72 4.58 13.08
C THR A 69 -12.61 3.41 14.04
N HIS A 70 -11.67 2.52 13.77
CA HIS A 70 -11.39 1.38 14.62
C HIS A 70 -10.27 1.70 15.61
N ARG A 71 -10.52 1.45 16.91
CA ARG A 71 -9.51 1.52 17.97
C ARG A 71 -9.05 0.10 18.28
N TRP A 72 -7.92 -0.29 17.68
CA TRP A 72 -7.35 -1.63 17.79
C TRP A 72 -7.08 -2.04 19.24
N ARG A 73 -7.42 -3.30 19.53
CA ARG A 73 -7.01 -4.06 20.72
C ARG A 73 -6.38 -5.39 20.26
N ALA A 74 -5.58 -5.99 21.15
CA ALA A 74 -5.02 -7.30 20.86
C ALA A 74 -6.16 -8.32 20.63
N GLY A 75 -6.06 -9.07 19.53
CA GLY A 75 -7.09 -10.04 19.12
C GLY A 75 -8.15 -9.49 18.15
N ASP A 76 -8.22 -8.18 17.94
CA ASP A 76 -9.18 -7.61 16.99
C ASP A 76 -8.86 -8.03 15.55
N VAL A 77 -9.90 -8.33 14.79
CA VAL A 77 -9.85 -8.58 13.34
C VAL A 77 -10.85 -7.66 12.67
N VAL A 78 -10.38 -6.91 11.68
CA VAL A 78 -11.24 -6.09 10.82
C VAL A 78 -11.16 -6.64 9.40
N MET A 79 -12.31 -6.90 8.81
CA MET A 79 -12.47 -7.27 7.41
C MET A 79 -13.24 -6.16 6.71
N TRP A 80 -12.80 -5.79 5.50
CA TRP A 80 -13.50 -4.82 4.67
C TRP A 80 -13.49 -5.23 3.20
N ASP A 81 -14.49 -4.76 2.46
CA ASP A 81 -14.54 -4.91 1.01
C ASP A 81 -13.79 -3.77 0.34
N ASN A 82 -12.59 -4.05 -0.18
CA ASN A 82 -11.73 -3.05 -0.79
C ASN A 82 -12.29 -2.45 -2.09
N ARG A 83 -13.37 -3.00 -2.65
CA ARG A 83 -14.02 -2.49 -3.88
C ARG A 83 -14.90 -1.27 -3.62
N CYS A 84 -15.22 -0.98 -2.36
CA CYS A 84 -16.18 0.07 -2.00
C CYS A 84 -15.80 0.90 -0.78
N VAL A 85 -14.55 0.81 -0.29
CA VAL A 85 -14.07 1.61 0.84
C VAL A 85 -12.78 2.36 0.52
N LEU A 86 -12.66 3.54 1.11
CA LEU A 86 -11.38 4.22 1.29
C LEU A 86 -10.89 3.92 2.72
N HIS A 87 -9.58 3.78 2.88
CA HIS A 87 -8.99 3.61 4.21
C HIS A 87 -7.70 4.41 4.35
N ARG A 88 -7.40 4.79 5.59
CA ARG A 88 -6.14 5.43 5.95
C ARG A 88 -5.70 5.00 7.34
N ALA A 89 -4.40 4.92 7.56
CA ALA A 89 -3.88 4.91 8.92
C ALA A 89 -4.09 6.28 9.56
N ARG A 90 -4.48 6.30 10.84
CA ARG A 90 -4.40 7.52 11.67
C ARG A 90 -2.99 7.62 12.26
N PRO A 91 -2.53 8.82 12.64
CA PRO A 91 -1.31 8.96 13.42
C PRO A 91 -1.30 8.02 14.63
N TYR A 92 -0.16 7.42 14.92
CA TYR A 92 0.08 6.54 16.05
C TYR A 92 1.45 6.88 16.65
N ASP A 93 1.70 6.46 17.90
CA ASP A 93 3.01 6.62 18.55
C ASP A 93 4.02 5.71 17.85
N ASP A 94 4.90 6.30 17.06
CA ASP A 94 5.93 5.62 16.28
C ASP A 94 7.14 5.19 17.12
N ARG A 95 7.21 5.61 18.39
CA ARG A 95 8.18 5.12 19.38
C ARG A 95 7.89 3.68 19.81
N GLN A 96 6.68 3.19 19.58
CA GLN A 96 6.28 1.83 19.92
C GLN A 96 6.12 0.97 18.66
N PRO A 97 6.64 -0.28 18.66
CA PRO A 97 6.45 -1.17 17.53
C PRO A 97 4.97 -1.47 17.35
N ARG A 98 4.47 -1.25 16.13
CA ARG A 98 3.10 -1.57 15.74
C ARG A 98 3.11 -2.61 14.63
N VAL A 99 2.75 -3.85 14.96
CA VAL A 99 2.71 -4.97 14.00
C VAL A 99 1.26 -5.32 13.70
N LEU A 100 0.88 -5.20 12.43
CA LEU A 100 -0.39 -5.72 11.90
C LEU A 100 -0.08 -6.76 10.84
N ARG A 101 -0.77 -7.89 10.91
CA ARG A 101 -0.75 -8.88 9.84
C ARG A 101 -1.96 -8.63 8.96
N HIS A 102 -1.75 -8.60 7.65
CA HIS A 102 -2.84 -8.51 6.68
C HIS A 102 -2.80 -9.67 5.70
N VAL A 103 -3.96 -9.99 5.16
CA VAL A 103 -4.13 -10.84 4.00
C VAL A 103 -5.06 -10.11 3.04
N ARG A 104 -4.78 -10.22 1.74
CA ARG A 104 -5.63 -9.67 0.68
C ARG A 104 -6.20 -10.83 -0.11
N VAL A 105 -7.51 -10.79 -0.35
CA VAL A 105 -8.16 -11.70 -1.27
C VAL A 105 -8.08 -11.10 -2.67
N ALA A 106 -7.64 -11.91 -3.65
CA ALA A 106 -7.56 -11.46 -5.04
C ALA A 106 -8.96 -11.09 -5.56
N GLY A 107 -9.02 -10.02 -6.33
CA GLY A 107 -10.22 -9.62 -7.06
C GLY A 107 -10.33 -10.32 -8.41
N GLU A 108 -11.54 -10.37 -8.97
CA GLU A 108 -11.78 -10.93 -10.31
C GLU A 108 -11.15 -10.03 -11.39
N PRO A 109 -10.19 -10.51 -12.19
CA PRO A 109 -9.52 -9.72 -13.22
C PRO A 109 -10.48 -8.94 -14.12
N ALA A 110 -11.58 -9.54 -14.57
CA ALA A 110 -12.54 -8.88 -15.46
C ALA A 110 -13.14 -7.58 -14.87
N SER A 111 -13.22 -7.50 -13.54
CA SER A 111 -13.75 -6.32 -12.84
C SER A 111 -12.68 -5.46 -12.16
N GLU A 112 -11.57 -6.04 -11.72
CA GLU A 112 -10.59 -5.41 -10.83
C GLU A 112 -9.27 -5.08 -11.52
N LEU A 113 -8.95 -5.71 -12.65
CA LEU A 113 -7.79 -5.35 -13.46
C LEU A 113 -8.14 -4.15 -14.35
N ALA A 114 -7.18 -3.29 -14.61
CA ALA A 114 -7.30 -2.30 -15.66
C ALA A 114 -6.03 -2.27 -16.47
N ALA A 115 -6.19 -2.02 -17.77
CA ALA A 115 -5.08 -1.74 -18.65
C ALA A 115 -4.32 -0.52 -18.11
N THR A 116 -3.00 -0.64 -18.11
CA THR A 116 -2.11 0.47 -17.87
C THR A 116 -1.63 0.98 -19.23
N GLY A 117 -1.65 2.29 -19.40
CA GLY A 117 -1.13 2.94 -20.61
C GLY A 117 0.18 3.64 -20.33
N PRO A 118 0.95 4.01 -21.38
CA PRO A 118 2.10 4.91 -21.23
C PRO A 118 1.70 6.17 -20.46
N ASP A 119 2.49 6.55 -19.47
CA ASP A 119 2.29 7.77 -18.71
C ASP A 119 3.51 8.67 -18.91
N GLU A 120 3.38 9.72 -19.71
CA GLU A 120 4.47 10.65 -20.02
C GLU A 120 5.12 11.27 -18.77
N ARG A 121 4.42 11.31 -17.63
CA ARG A 121 5.02 11.75 -16.35
C ARG A 121 5.88 10.66 -15.71
N ALA A 122 5.45 9.40 -15.80
CA ALA A 122 6.23 8.25 -15.34
C ALA A 122 7.43 7.99 -16.26
N ASP A 123 7.29 8.27 -17.56
CA ASP A 123 8.37 8.12 -18.54
C ASP A 123 9.52 9.12 -18.29
N ARG A 124 9.22 10.26 -17.63
CA ARG A 124 10.20 11.26 -17.17
C ARG A 124 10.69 11.02 -15.74
N PHE A 125 10.21 9.98 -15.07
CA PHE A 125 10.64 9.66 -13.71
C PHE A 125 12.03 9.02 -13.77
N GLU A 126 13.05 9.80 -13.41
CA GLU A 126 14.36 9.25 -13.06
C GLU A 126 14.33 8.80 -11.59
N PRO A 127 14.46 7.48 -11.30
CA PRO A 127 14.55 7.01 -9.93
C PRO A 127 15.72 7.70 -9.23
N SER A 128 15.46 8.37 -8.12
CA SER A 128 16.55 9.00 -7.36
C SER A 128 17.48 7.90 -6.83
N ALA A 129 18.77 7.99 -7.17
CA ALA A 129 19.80 7.02 -6.78
C ALA A 129 20.20 7.10 -5.29
N VAL A 130 19.27 7.52 -4.42
CA VAL A 130 19.53 7.79 -2.98
C VAL A 130 19.68 6.50 -2.16
N ASN A 131 19.49 5.33 -2.78
CA ASN A 131 19.82 4.03 -2.19
C ASN A 131 21.10 3.41 -2.81
N THR A 132 22.02 4.24 -3.30
CA THR A 132 23.40 3.77 -3.48
C THR A 132 24.08 3.86 -2.11
N PRO A 133 24.49 2.75 -1.48
CA PRO A 133 25.22 2.83 -0.22
C PRO A 133 26.45 3.71 -0.44
N GLY A 134 26.65 4.72 0.41
CA GLY A 134 27.88 5.50 0.38
C GLY A 134 29.07 4.60 0.72
N PRO A 135 30.32 5.02 0.48
CA PRO A 135 31.51 4.23 0.84
C PRO A 135 31.59 3.86 2.33
N ALA A 136 30.78 4.49 3.20
CA ALA A 136 30.64 4.17 4.62
C ALA A 136 29.64 3.03 4.94
N ASP A 137 28.82 2.61 3.98
CA ASP A 137 27.79 1.56 4.13
C ASP A 137 28.21 0.21 3.50
N ALA A 138 29.50 0.07 3.14
CA ALA A 138 30.04 -1.23 2.76
C ALA A 138 29.90 -2.19 3.96
N PRO A 139 29.33 -3.40 3.76
CA PRO A 139 29.16 -4.33 4.87
C PRO A 139 30.54 -4.67 5.45
N ALA A 140 30.67 -4.55 6.77
CA ALA A 140 31.83 -5.06 7.48
C ALA A 140 32.02 -6.54 7.13
N ALA A 141 33.26 -6.95 6.90
CA ALA A 141 33.59 -8.34 6.60
C ALA A 141 32.93 -9.26 7.64
N PRO A 142 32.33 -10.39 7.22
CA PRO A 142 31.64 -11.28 8.15
C PRO A 142 32.62 -11.71 9.24
N GLY A 143 32.24 -11.48 10.50
CA GLY A 143 32.94 -12.03 11.65
C GLY A 143 32.95 -13.57 11.58
N PRO A 144 33.89 -14.23 12.27
CA PRO A 144 34.03 -15.68 12.20
C PRO A 144 32.70 -16.36 12.56
N ALA A 145 32.30 -17.33 11.75
CA ALA A 145 31.07 -18.10 11.96
C ALA A 145 31.11 -18.78 13.34
N LEU A 146 30.04 -18.61 14.12
CA LEU A 146 29.87 -19.36 15.36
C LEU A 146 29.71 -20.86 15.06
N PRO A 147 30.32 -21.74 15.87
CA PRO A 147 30.21 -23.19 15.67
C PRO A 147 28.76 -23.66 15.85
N ALA A 148 28.38 -24.69 15.09
CA ALA A 148 27.00 -25.14 14.88
C ALA A 148 26.27 -25.61 16.16
N GLU A 149 26.99 -25.81 17.26
CA GLU A 149 26.47 -26.28 18.54
C GLU A 149 25.72 -25.21 19.36
N ASP A 150 25.89 -23.92 19.05
CA ASP A 150 25.17 -22.82 19.73
C ASP A 150 23.83 -22.44 19.07
N LEU A 151 23.52 -22.94 17.88
CA LEU A 151 22.28 -22.64 17.15
C LEU A 151 21.04 -23.39 17.70
N VAL A 152 21.23 -24.43 18.51
CA VAL A 152 20.13 -25.30 18.99
C VAL A 152 19.55 -24.85 20.34
N ARG A 153 20.21 -23.97 21.11
CA ARG A 153 19.69 -23.48 22.41
C ARG A 153 18.77 -22.25 22.33
N ALA A 154 18.65 -21.58 21.18
CA ALA A 154 17.81 -20.39 21.05
C ALA A 154 16.31 -20.68 20.85
N HIS A 155 15.90 -21.94 20.63
CA HIS A 155 14.51 -22.28 20.29
C HIS A 155 13.70 -23.00 21.37
N THR A 156 14.23 -23.13 22.60
CA THR A 156 13.48 -23.74 23.72
C THR A 156 13.73 -22.99 25.04
N ARG A 157 13.13 -21.81 25.20
CA ARG A 157 12.80 -21.22 26.52
C ARG A 157 11.84 -20.04 26.36
N SER A 158 10.53 -20.32 26.33
CA SER A 158 9.53 -19.43 26.90
C SER A 158 8.61 -20.26 27.77
N GLY A 159 9.04 -20.42 29.02
CA GLY A 159 8.28 -21.01 30.11
C GLY A 159 8.61 -20.25 31.38
N ALA A 160 7.57 -19.73 32.03
CA ALA A 160 7.49 -19.23 33.42
C ALA A 160 8.38 -18.00 33.77
N ARG A 161 7.77 -16.82 33.97
CA ARG A 161 7.29 -16.22 35.26
C ARG A 161 8.31 -15.20 35.83
N PRO A 162 7.97 -14.29 36.77
CA PRO A 162 6.77 -14.20 37.63
C PRO A 162 5.70 -13.20 37.18
#